data_AF-A0A952A7T4-F1
#
_entry.id   AF-A0A952A7T4-F1
#
_cell.length_a   1.000
_cell.length_b   1.000
_cell.length_c   1.000
_cell.angle_alpha   90.00
_cell.angle_beta   90.00
_cell.angle_gamma   90.00
#
_symmetry.space_group_name_H-M   'P 1'
#
loop_
_entity.id
_entity.type
_entity.pdbx_description
1 polymer ?
#
loop_
_entity_poly.entity_id
_entity_poly.type
_entity_poly.pdbx_seq_one_letter_code
_entity_poly.pdbx_strand_id
1 'polypeptide(L)'
;RAIDEGRLQPLVDSGITWLARVLDQNEGLIRDLVEARTMWLLRLASLDERLANSIIEALRRLLNEMSADPEHPLRLKVMVAMKDFAFDLQFESETQARVEALKLEVIENPELGGFLDGIWTNAKTSLRASLADPGQALAGRVGEAARHIGQTTENDPALRRALNKYTRRAIVGVVADYGDELVRIVSDTVRNWDADTVTERVERAVGRDLQFIRINGTLVGGLVGLTIHAVTELL
;
A
#
# COMPACT_ATOMS: atom_id res chain seq x y z
N ARG A 1 -24.79 8.48 -7.78
CA ARG A 1 -25.23 7.57 -6.70
C ARG A 1 -24.04 6.73 -6.22
N ALA A 2 -23.03 7.33 -5.59
CA ALA A 2 -21.75 6.66 -5.31
C ALA A 2 -21.49 6.34 -3.83
N ILE A 3 -22.37 6.77 -2.93
CA ILE A 3 -22.24 6.54 -1.49
C ILE A 3 -23.46 5.73 -1.04
N ASP A 4 -23.43 4.44 -1.35
CA ASP A 4 -24.33 3.47 -0.74
C ASP A 4 -23.92 3.29 0.72
N GLU A 5 -24.90 3.36 1.62
CA GLU A 5 -24.78 3.46 3.08
C GLU A 5 -23.95 2.33 3.72
N GLY A 6 -23.73 1.21 3.02
CA GLY A 6 -22.89 0.10 3.48
C GLY A 6 -21.39 0.22 3.18
N ARG A 7 -20.94 1.09 2.25
CA ARG A 7 -19.53 1.11 1.82
C ARG A 7 -18.62 1.97 2.70
N LEU A 8 -19.19 2.91 3.46
CA LEU A 8 -18.44 3.77 4.36
C LEU A 8 -18.19 3.11 5.72
N GLN A 9 -19.03 2.17 6.14
CA GLN A 9 -18.88 1.48 7.43
C GLN A 9 -17.51 0.79 7.59
N PRO A 10 -17.02 -0.01 6.62
CA PRO A 10 -15.72 -0.66 6.77
C PRO A 10 -14.55 0.34 6.82
N LEU A 11 -14.67 1.49 6.14
CA LEU A 11 -13.66 2.54 6.14
C LEU A 11 -13.62 3.27 7.49
N VAL A 12 -14.79 3.58 8.05
CA VAL A 12 -14.89 4.20 9.37
C VAL A 12 -14.41 3.24 10.46
N ASP A 13 -14.77 1.96 10.41
CA ASP A 13 -14.31 0.95 11.37
C ASP A 13 -12.79 0.75 11.29
N SER A 14 -12.25 0.69 10.08
CA SER A 14 -10.79 0.62 9.87
C SER A 14 -10.10 1.89 10.38
N GLY A 15 -10.70 3.06 10.17
CA GLY A 15 -10.20 4.36 10.61
C GLY A 15 -10.19 4.51 12.13
N ILE A 16 -11.29 4.15 12.81
CA ILE A 16 -11.38 4.16 14.29
C ILE A 16 -10.36 3.20 14.89
N THR A 17 -10.27 1.98 14.35
CA THR A 17 -9.29 0.98 14.79
C THR A 17 -7.85 1.45 14.59
N TRP A 18 -7.57 2.10 13.45
CA TRP A 18 -6.25 2.66 13.17
C TRP A 18 -5.91 3.82 14.10
N LEU A 19 -6.84 4.75 14.34
CA LEU A 19 -6.65 5.88 15.26
C LEU A 19 -6.40 5.41 16.70
N ALA A 20 -7.20 4.45 17.19
CA ALA A 20 -6.98 3.85 18.51
C ALA A 20 -5.57 3.26 18.62
N ARG A 21 -5.12 2.55 17.58
CA ARG A 21 -3.79 1.95 17.53
C ARG A 21 -2.67 2.99 17.46
N VAL A 22 -2.84 4.06 16.69
CA VAL A 22 -1.85 5.14 16.58
C VAL A 22 -1.71 5.87 17.91
N LEU A 23 -2.83 6.13 18.59
CA LEU A 23 -2.84 6.75 19.92
C LEU A 23 -2.07 5.89 20.93
N ASP A 24 -2.32 4.58 20.93
CA ASP A 24 -1.66 3.61 21.83
C ASP A 24 -0.16 3.46 21.57
N GLN A 25 0.25 3.47 20.30
CA GLN A 25 1.65 3.23 19.92
C GLN A 25 2.54 4.46 20.03
N ASN A 26 1.95 5.65 19.97
CA ASN A 26 2.69 6.91 19.94
C ASN A 26 2.31 7.81 21.12
N GLU A 27 1.83 7.23 22.23
CA GLU A 27 1.36 7.96 23.40
C GLU A 27 2.38 9.00 23.87
N GLY A 28 3.67 8.64 23.94
CA GLY A 28 4.75 9.56 24.33
C GLY A 28 4.93 10.72 23.35
N LEU A 29 4.93 10.45 22.04
CA LEU A 29 5.10 11.47 21.01
C LEU A 29 3.86 12.39 20.94
N ILE A 30 2.66 11.83 21.07
CA ILE A 30 1.40 12.59 21.09
C ILE A 30 1.35 13.45 22.36
N ARG A 31 1.81 12.94 23.49
CA ARG A 31 1.98 13.71 24.73
C ARG A 31 2.93 14.89 24.52
N ASP A 32 4.12 14.64 23.97
CA ASP A 32 5.09 15.70 23.68
C ASP A 32 4.54 16.77 22.73
N LEU A 33 3.80 16.36 21.68
CA LEU A 33 3.13 17.27 20.75
C LEU A 33 2.01 18.08 21.40
N VAL A 34 1.18 17.42 22.23
CA VAL A 34 0.10 18.08 22.97
C VAL A 34 0.71 19.07 23.95
N GLU A 35 1.73 18.69 24.72
CA GLU A 35 2.43 19.59 25.66
C GLU A 35 3.08 20.78 24.94
N ALA A 36 3.81 20.53 23.85
CA ALA A 36 4.45 21.58 23.05
C ALA A 36 3.43 22.56 22.46
N ARG A 37 2.28 22.05 21.99
CA ARG A 37 1.24 22.86 21.33
C ARG A 37 0.17 23.39 22.28
N THR A 38 0.09 22.89 23.50
CA THR A 38 -0.76 23.42 24.57
C THR A 38 0.00 24.34 25.52
N MET A 39 1.34 24.43 25.48
CA MET A 39 2.10 25.40 26.29
C MET A 39 1.56 26.85 26.24
N TRP A 40 0.99 27.29 25.12
CA TRP A 40 0.34 28.61 25.03
C TRP A 40 -1.06 28.66 25.68
N LEU A 41 -1.80 27.55 25.69
CA LEU A 41 -3.09 27.38 26.37
C LEU A 41 -2.93 27.17 27.89
N LEU A 42 -1.95 26.35 28.30
CA LEU A 42 -1.57 26.08 29.69
C LEU A 42 -1.01 27.33 30.40
N ARG A 43 -0.41 28.27 29.67
CA ARG A 43 -0.01 29.60 30.19
C ARG A 43 -1.18 30.57 30.40
N LEU A 44 -2.28 30.41 29.64
CA LEU A 44 -3.45 31.30 29.73
C LEU A 44 -4.46 30.83 30.78
N ALA A 45 -4.59 29.51 30.93
CA ALA A 45 -5.40 28.88 31.95
C ALA A 45 -4.47 27.93 32.70
N SER A 46 -4.26 28.14 34.00
CA SER A 46 -3.39 27.37 34.90
C SER A 46 -3.76 25.88 34.97
N LEU A 47 -3.58 25.18 33.88
CA LEU A 47 -4.03 23.82 33.64
C LEU A 47 -2.81 22.92 33.75
N ASP A 48 -2.94 21.96 34.66
CA ASP A 48 -1.88 21.06 35.09
C ASP A 48 -1.64 19.97 34.03
N GLU A 49 -0.48 19.31 34.06
CA GLU A 49 -0.10 18.15 33.22
C GLU A 49 -1.15 17.02 33.24
N ARG A 50 -1.99 17.01 34.29
CA ARG A 50 -3.18 16.17 34.45
C ARG A 50 -4.24 16.35 33.36
N LEU A 51 -4.33 17.52 32.73
CA LEU A 51 -5.30 17.79 31.67
C LEU A 51 -4.93 17.10 30.35
N ALA A 52 -3.65 17.12 29.97
CA ALA A 52 -3.20 16.43 28.76
C ALA A 52 -3.48 14.92 28.85
N ASN A 53 -3.17 14.33 30.02
CA ASN A 53 -3.47 12.92 30.30
C ASN A 53 -4.98 12.62 30.29
N SER A 54 -5.81 13.49 30.86
CA SER A 54 -7.26 13.26 30.89
C SER A 54 -7.90 13.39 29.50
N ILE A 55 -7.37 14.26 28.64
CA ILE A 55 -7.81 14.38 27.24
C ILE A 55 -7.46 13.13 26.45
N ILE A 56 -6.22 12.63 26.58
CA ILE A 56 -5.79 11.41 25.88
C ILE A 56 -6.67 10.23 26.30
N GLU A 57 -6.95 10.07 27.59
CA GLU A 57 -7.79 8.96 28.05
C GLU A 57 -9.26 9.12 27.71
N ALA A 58 -9.79 10.35 27.69
CA ALA A 58 -11.12 10.59 27.16
C ALA A 58 -11.20 10.22 25.68
N LEU A 59 -10.18 10.56 24.89
CA LEU A 59 -10.11 10.24 23.46
C LEU A 59 -10.04 8.73 23.24
N ARG A 60 -9.19 8.04 24.01
CA ARG A 60 -9.01 6.59 23.96
C ARG A 60 -10.29 5.87 24.31
N ARG A 61 -10.95 6.27 25.39
CA ARG A 61 -12.23 5.73 25.81
C ARG A 61 -13.29 5.92 24.74
N LEU A 62 -13.37 7.12 24.15
CA LEU A 62 -14.33 7.42 23.09
C LEU A 62 -14.10 6.56 21.84
N LEU A 63 -12.85 6.38 21.41
CA LEU A 63 -12.51 5.53 20.27
C LEU A 63 -12.89 4.06 20.53
N ASN A 64 -12.66 3.57 21.75
CA ASN A 64 -13.06 2.21 22.14
C ASN A 64 -14.59 2.05 22.17
N GLU A 65 -15.32 3.04 22.72
CA GLU A 65 -16.78 3.04 22.73
C GLU A 65 -17.34 3.06 21.30
N MET A 66 -16.79 3.88 20.42
CA MET A 66 -17.15 3.93 18.99
C MET A 66 -16.81 2.63 18.23
N SER A 67 -15.75 1.92 18.64
CA SER A 67 -15.38 0.64 18.04
C SER A 67 -16.28 -0.51 18.51
N ALA A 68 -16.77 -0.44 19.75
CA ALA A 68 -17.61 -1.48 20.35
C ALA A 68 -19.08 -1.35 19.96
N ASP A 69 -19.55 -0.14 19.70
CA ASP A 69 -20.94 0.16 19.33
C ASP A 69 -21.04 0.71 17.88
N PRO A 70 -21.49 -0.12 16.92
CA PRO A 70 -21.74 0.33 15.56
C PRO A 70 -22.81 1.44 15.46
N GLU A 71 -23.75 1.54 16.39
CA GLU A 71 -24.80 2.57 16.37
C GLU A 71 -24.41 3.83 17.16
N HIS A 72 -23.14 3.92 17.59
CA HIS A 72 -22.67 5.04 18.41
C HIS A 72 -22.96 6.40 17.74
N PRO A 73 -23.60 7.37 18.44
CA PRO A 73 -24.03 8.64 17.83
C PRO A 73 -22.91 9.43 17.15
N LEU A 74 -21.70 9.43 17.72
CA LEU A 74 -20.55 10.08 17.09
C LEU A 74 -20.04 9.32 15.85
N ARG A 75 -20.12 7.98 15.83
CA ARG A 75 -19.78 7.18 14.64
C ARG A 75 -20.70 7.53 13.49
N LEU A 76 -22.01 7.62 13.75
CA LEU A 76 -23.00 8.02 12.76
C LEU A 76 -22.78 9.46 12.27
N LYS A 77 -22.47 10.40 13.17
CA LYS A 77 -22.12 11.78 12.78
C LYS A 77 -20.87 11.85 11.91
N VAL A 78 -19.83 11.07 12.23
CA VAL A 78 -18.61 10.98 11.41
C VAL A 78 -18.93 10.42 10.03
N MET A 79 -19.78 9.38 9.93
CA MET A 79 -20.20 8.83 8.65
C MET A 79 -20.94 9.86 7.78
N VAL A 80 -21.86 10.64 8.37
CA VAL A 80 -22.58 11.72 7.68
C VAL A 80 -21.60 12.80 7.24
N ALA A 81 -20.74 13.28 8.12
CA ALA A 81 -19.75 14.31 7.80
C ALA A 81 -18.79 13.85 6.68
N MET A 82 -18.36 12.59 6.67
CA MET A 82 -17.55 12.04 5.58
C MET A 82 -18.30 11.98 4.25
N LYS A 83 -19.60 11.67 4.28
CA LYS A 83 -20.45 11.64 3.09
C LYS A 83 -20.63 13.05 2.52
N ASP A 84 -20.91 14.02 3.37
CA ASP A 84 -21.08 15.41 3.00
C ASP A 84 -19.76 15.97 2.47
N PHE A 85 -18.65 15.76 3.18
CA PHE A 85 -17.32 16.16 2.71
C PHE A 85 -16.95 15.54 1.35
N ALA A 86 -17.27 14.26 1.12
CA ALA A 86 -17.03 13.62 -0.17
C ALA A 86 -17.91 14.19 -1.30
N PHE A 87 -19.10 14.68 -0.97
CA PHE A 87 -19.98 15.39 -1.91
C PHE A 87 -19.41 16.78 -2.20
N ASP A 88 -19.09 17.56 -1.16
CA ASP A 88 -18.56 18.91 -1.28
C ASP A 88 -17.25 18.92 -2.06
N LEU A 89 -16.37 17.93 -1.85
CA LEU A 89 -15.14 17.78 -2.61
C LEU A 89 -15.37 17.54 -4.11
N GLN A 90 -16.50 16.95 -4.51
CA GLN A 90 -16.83 16.71 -5.92
C GLN A 90 -17.52 17.89 -6.58
N PHE A 91 -18.33 18.64 -5.82
CA PHE A 91 -19.27 19.60 -6.39
C PHE A 91 -19.03 21.06 -5.96
N GLU A 92 -18.31 21.30 -4.88
CA GLU A 92 -18.04 22.64 -4.36
C GLU A 92 -16.59 23.08 -4.62
N SER A 93 -16.45 24.14 -5.41
CA SER A 93 -15.14 24.71 -5.77
C SER A 93 -14.39 25.29 -4.57
N GLU A 94 -15.10 25.83 -3.57
CA GLU A 94 -14.46 26.37 -2.35
C GLU A 94 -13.79 25.25 -1.54
N THR A 95 -14.49 24.13 -1.35
CA THR A 95 -13.97 22.96 -0.65
C THR A 95 -12.79 22.33 -1.39
N GLN A 96 -12.86 22.24 -2.72
CA GLN A 96 -11.73 21.83 -3.55
C GLN A 96 -10.51 22.74 -3.38
N ALA A 97 -10.72 24.06 -3.43
CA ALA A 97 -9.64 25.04 -3.28
C ALA A 97 -8.99 24.97 -1.88
N ARG A 98 -9.79 24.79 -0.83
CA ARG A 98 -9.26 24.57 0.54
C ARG A 98 -8.43 23.31 0.65
N VAL A 99 -8.88 22.21 0.05
CA VAL A 99 -8.12 20.95 0.08
C VAL A 99 -6.83 21.05 -0.71
N GLU A 100 -6.84 21.73 -1.86
CA GLU A 100 -5.62 22.01 -2.62
C GLU A 100 -4.64 22.89 -1.84
N ALA A 101 -5.12 23.93 -1.16
CA ALA A 101 -4.29 24.78 -0.31
C ALA A 101 -3.67 23.99 0.86
N LEU A 102 -4.47 23.17 1.55
CA LEU A 102 -4.00 22.31 2.63
C LEU A 102 -2.98 21.27 2.12
N LYS A 103 -3.21 20.69 0.94
CA LYS A 103 -2.27 19.75 0.32
C LYS A 103 -0.92 20.41 0.09
N LEU A 104 -0.90 21.62 -0.46
CA LEU A 104 0.32 22.40 -0.67
C LEU A 104 1.01 22.71 0.66
N GLU A 105 0.26 23.15 1.66
CA GLU A 105 0.80 23.46 2.99
C GLU A 105 1.45 22.22 3.65
N VAL A 106 0.84 21.04 3.51
CA VAL A 106 1.40 19.78 4.02
C VAL A 106 2.68 19.38 3.28
N ILE A 107 2.72 19.58 1.96
CA ILE A 107 3.89 19.26 1.13
C ILE A 107 5.04 20.23 1.41
N GLU A 108 4.73 21.51 1.61
CA GLU A 108 5.70 22.57 1.85
C GLU A 108 6.21 22.59 3.30
N ASN A 109 5.56 21.87 4.22
CA ASN A 109 5.97 21.81 5.61
C ASN A 109 7.23 20.92 5.78
N PRO A 110 8.39 21.52 6.15
CA PRO A 110 9.65 20.78 6.27
C PRO A 110 9.65 19.72 7.37
N GLU A 111 8.90 19.94 8.45
CA GLU A 111 8.79 18.98 9.57
C GLU A 111 8.02 17.73 9.15
N LEU A 112 6.97 17.90 8.34
CA LEU A 112 6.23 16.79 7.72
C LEU A 112 7.08 16.06 6.68
N GLY A 113 7.86 16.78 5.88
CA GLY A 113 8.81 16.19 4.93
C GLY A 113 9.81 15.24 5.62
N GLY A 114 10.43 15.67 6.72
CA GLY A 114 11.34 14.83 7.50
C GLY A 114 10.67 13.61 8.12
N PHE A 115 9.45 13.77 8.62
CA PHE A 115 8.65 12.66 9.15
C PHE A 115 8.31 11.62 8.06
N LEU A 116 7.85 12.08 6.89
CA LEU A 116 7.51 11.21 5.76
C LEU A 116 8.74 10.49 5.20
N ASP A 117 9.90 11.16 5.17
CA ASP A 117 11.14 10.51 4.74
C ASP A 117 11.62 9.45 5.75
N GLY A 118 11.38 9.67 7.04
CA GLY A 118 11.54 8.65 8.09
C GLY A 118 10.65 7.43 7.86
N ILE A 119 9.37 7.63 7.59
CA ILE A 119 8.44 6.54 7.24
C ILE A 119 8.91 5.80 5.99
N TRP A 120 9.27 6.53 4.94
CA TRP A 120 9.73 5.97 3.67
C TRP A 120 11.01 5.15 3.83
N THR A 121 11.95 5.65 4.62
CA THR A 121 13.21 4.96 4.93
C THR A 121 12.94 3.69 5.72
N ASN A 122 12.07 3.73 6.73
CA ASN A 122 11.67 2.56 7.49
C ASN A 122 10.93 1.53 6.62
N ALA A 123 10.06 1.97 5.71
CA ALA A 123 9.38 1.10 4.76
C ALA A 123 10.38 0.41 3.81
N LYS A 124 11.34 1.15 3.25
CA LYS A 124 12.41 0.58 2.42
C LYS A 124 13.25 -0.43 3.18
N THR A 125 13.60 -0.14 4.43
CA THR A 125 14.37 -1.07 5.28
C THR A 125 13.58 -2.34 5.59
N SER A 126 12.30 -2.19 5.94
CA SER A 126 11.40 -3.32 6.18
C SER A 126 11.20 -4.17 4.92
N LEU A 127 11.06 -3.55 3.74
CA LEU A 127 10.95 -4.25 2.47
C LEU A 127 12.23 -5.01 2.12
N ARG A 128 13.42 -4.41 2.32
CA ARG A 128 14.70 -5.10 2.10
C ARG A 128 14.90 -6.27 3.05
N ALA A 129 14.59 -6.09 4.34
CA ALA A 129 14.62 -7.18 5.30
C ALA A 129 13.65 -8.31 4.90
N SER A 130 12.47 -7.94 4.39
CA SER A 130 11.46 -8.88 3.92
C SER A 130 11.90 -9.67 2.68
N LEU A 131 12.62 -9.04 1.76
CA LEU A 131 13.17 -9.68 0.56
C LEU A 131 14.36 -10.59 0.89
N ALA A 132 15.10 -10.31 1.97
CA ALA A 132 16.21 -11.12 2.43
C ALA A 132 15.76 -12.40 3.16
N ASP A 133 14.63 -12.37 3.85
CA ASP A 133 14.04 -13.54 4.52
C ASP A 133 12.49 -13.51 4.47
N PRO A 134 11.88 -14.19 3.49
CA PRO A 134 10.43 -14.23 3.31
C PRO A 134 9.66 -14.78 4.52
N GLY A 135 10.30 -15.61 5.34
CA GLY A 135 9.70 -16.18 6.55
C GLY A 135 9.57 -15.16 7.67
N GLN A 136 10.57 -14.29 7.84
CA GLN A 136 10.56 -13.22 8.84
C GLN A 136 9.81 -11.97 8.39
N ALA A 137 9.76 -11.70 7.07
CA ALA A 137 8.99 -10.63 6.44
C ALA A 137 7.53 -10.54 6.92
N LEU A 138 6.89 -11.72 6.99
CA LEU A 138 5.47 -11.88 7.28
C LEU A 138 5.18 -12.21 8.75
N ALA A 139 6.23 -12.37 9.56
CA ALA A 139 6.13 -12.67 10.99
C ALA A 139 6.03 -11.40 11.85
N GLY A 140 6.42 -10.25 11.32
CA GLY A 140 6.31 -8.96 11.99
C GLY A 140 4.92 -8.33 11.91
N ARG A 141 4.72 -7.23 12.66
CA ARG A 141 3.46 -6.45 12.72
C ARG A 141 2.97 -5.94 11.36
N VAL A 142 3.89 -5.68 10.43
CA VAL A 142 3.57 -5.30 9.04
C VAL A 142 2.94 -6.48 8.28
N GLY A 143 3.45 -7.70 8.51
CA GLY A 143 2.89 -8.92 7.97
C GLY A 143 1.50 -9.22 8.53
N GLU A 144 1.27 -9.00 9.82
CA GLU A 144 -0.08 -9.09 10.41
C GLU A 144 -1.05 -8.07 9.82
N ALA A 145 -0.64 -6.80 9.70
CA ALA A 145 -1.47 -5.76 9.09
C ALA A 145 -1.81 -6.09 7.63
N ALA A 146 -0.82 -6.53 6.84
CA ALA A 146 -1.01 -6.94 5.46
C ALA A 146 -1.94 -8.15 5.35
N ARG A 147 -1.80 -9.13 6.24
CA ARG A 147 -2.64 -10.34 6.28
C ARG A 147 -4.07 -9.99 6.68
N HIS A 148 -4.27 -9.08 7.63
CA HIS A 148 -5.59 -8.59 8.03
C HIS A 148 -6.27 -7.80 6.90
N ILE A 149 -5.55 -6.89 6.23
CA ILE A 149 -6.07 -6.18 5.05
C ILE A 149 -6.44 -7.18 3.93
N GLY A 150 -5.58 -8.19 3.71
CA GLY A 150 -5.83 -9.25 2.75
C GLY A 150 -7.11 -10.02 3.05
N GLN A 151 -7.29 -10.48 4.28
CA GLN A 151 -8.48 -11.22 4.74
C GLN A 151 -9.75 -10.37 4.64
N THR A 152 -9.72 -9.10 5.07
CA THR A 152 -10.86 -8.19 4.96
C THR A 152 -11.23 -7.94 3.49
N THR A 153 -10.24 -7.78 2.62
CA THR A 153 -10.46 -7.57 1.18
C THR A 153 -10.96 -8.83 0.47
N GLU A 154 -10.54 -10.01 0.92
CA GLU A 154 -10.99 -11.30 0.39
C GLU A 154 -12.46 -11.56 0.73
N ASN A 155 -12.86 -11.23 1.96
CA ASN A 155 -14.20 -11.47 2.47
C ASN A 155 -15.24 -10.44 1.99
N ASP A 156 -14.84 -9.27 1.48
CA ASP A 156 -15.74 -8.24 0.96
C ASP A 156 -15.56 -7.98 -0.57
N PRO A 157 -16.44 -8.55 -1.41
CA PRO A 157 -16.42 -8.34 -2.86
C PRO A 157 -16.65 -6.89 -3.31
N ALA A 158 -17.31 -6.05 -2.50
CA ALA A 158 -17.57 -4.65 -2.81
C ALA A 158 -16.35 -3.77 -2.49
N LEU A 159 -15.66 -4.06 -1.39
CA LEU A 159 -14.37 -3.46 -1.05
C LEU A 159 -13.32 -3.80 -2.11
N ARG A 160 -13.20 -5.07 -2.49
CA ARG A 160 -12.27 -5.52 -3.55
C ARG A 160 -12.48 -4.77 -4.87
N ARG A 161 -13.74 -4.58 -5.28
CA ARG A 161 -14.08 -3.79 -6.48
C ARG A 161 -13.72 -2.30 -6.33
N ALA A 162 -13.93 -1.73 -5.14
CA ALA A 162 -13.54 -0.35 -4.83
C ALA A 162 -12.03 -0.17 -4.99
N LEU A 163 -11.28 -1.07 -4.35
CA LEU A 163 -9.83 -1.05 -4.29
C LEU A 163 -9.25 -1.19 -5.70
N ASN A 164 -9.69 -2.19 -6.47
CA ASN A 164 -9.26 -2.37 -7.86
C ASN A 164 -9.53 -1.14 -8.74
N LYS A 165 -10.69 -0.50 -8.59
CA LYS A 165 -11.02 0.72 -9.35
C LYS A 165 -10.14 1.90 -8.95
N TYR A 166 -9.79 2.01 -7.67
CA TYR A 166 -8.93 3.07 -7.16
C TYR A 166 -7.47 2.83 -7.59
N THR A 167 -6.94 1.64 -7.35
CA THR A 167 -5.59 1.23 -7.75
C THR A 167 -5.38 1.40 -9.26
N ARG A 168 -6.34 0.97 -10.09
CA ARG A 168 -6.27 1.19 -11.54
C ARG A 168 -6.18 2.67 -11.89
N ARG A 169 -7.00 3.52 -11.28
CA ARG A 169 -6.96 4.97 -11.54
C ARG A 169 -5.67 5.62 -11.05
N ALA A 170 -5.18 5.22 -9.89
CA ALA A 170 -3.91 5.69 -9.35
C ALA A 170 -2.75 5.31 -10.28
N ILE A 171 -2.68 4.06 -10.72
CA ILE A 171 -1.66 3.60 -11.68
C ILE A 171 -1.76 4.36 -12.99
N VAL A 172 -2.98 4.51 -13.55
CA VAL A 172 -3.18 5.26 -14.80
C VAL A 172 -2.76 6.72 -14.64
N GLY A 173 -3.08 7.35 -13.51
CA GLY A 173 -2.64 8.72 -13.21
C GLY A 173 -1.12 8.83 -13.14
N VAL A 174 -0.47 7.97 -12.35
CA VAL A 174 1.00 7.94 -12.24
C VAL A 174 1.67 7.69 -13.59
N VAL A 175 1.15 6.78 -14.40
CA VAL A 175 1.68 6.51 -15.75
C VAL A 175 1.41 7.68 -16.70
N ALA A 176 0.28 8.37 -16.58
CA ALA A 176 0.01 9.56 -17.39
C ALA A 176 0.92 10.73 -17.01
N ASP A 177 1.18 10.92 -15.71
CA ASP A 177 1.94 12.05 -15.19
C ASP A 177 3.47 11.84 -15.27
N TYR A 178 3.93 10.59 -15.13
CA TYR A 178 5.36 10.23 -15.05
C TYR A 178 5.80 9.14 -16.03
N GLY A 179 4.94 8.74 -16.97
CA GLY A 179 5.23 7.66 -17.93
C GLY A 179 6.47 7.91 -18.78
N ASP A 180 6.65 9.15 -19.23
CA ASP A 180 7.81 9.53 -20.06
C ASP A 180 9.13 9.43 -19.27
N GLU A 181 9.12 9.78 -17.98
CA GLU A 181 10.28 9.66 -17.07
C GLU A 181 10.66 8.18 -16.87
N LEU A 182 9.67 7.32 -16.66
CA LEU A 182 9.87 5.87 -16.52
C LEU A 182 10.42 5.25 -17.81
N VAL A 183 9.86 5.62 -18.97
CA VAL A 183 10.36 5.17 -20.27
C VAL A 183 11.80 5.63 -20.48
N ARG A 184 12.13 6.86 -20.08
CA ARG A 184 13.50 7.38 -20.16
C ARG A 184 14.47 6.57 -19.30
N ILE A 185 14.15 6.32 -18.03
CA ILE A 185 15.00 5.52 -17.12
C ILE A 185 15.21 4.10 -17.65
N VAL A 186 14.16 3.44 -18.13
CA VAL A 186 14.27 2.10 -18.72
C VAL A 186 15.11 2.13 -20.00
N SER A 187 14.87 3.12 -20.86
CA SER A 187 15.64 3.30 -22.11
C SER A 187 17.11 3.54 -21.84
N ASP A 188 17.44 4.38 -20.85
CA ASP A 188 18.82 4.68 -20.47
C ASP A 188 19.47 3.45 -19.82
N THR A 189 18.73 2.69 -19.01
CA THR A 189 19.21 1.43 -18.44
C THR A 189 19.53 0.40 -19.52
N VAL A 190 18.64 0.22 -20.51
CA VAL A 190 18.83 -0.72 -21.63
C VAL A 190 19.96 -0.26 -22.54
N ARG A 191 20.07 1.04 -22.83
CA ARG A 191 21.19 1.60 -23.61
C ARG A 191 22.54 1.42 -22.91
N ASN A 192 22.55 1.44 -21.59
CA ASN A 192 23.74 1.22 -20.79
C ASN A 192 24.05 -0.28 -20.56
N TRP A 193 23.26 -1.19 -21.14
CA TRP A 193 23.64 -2.60 -21.18
C TRP A 193 24.68 -2.82 -22.27
N ASP A 194 25.82 -3.35 -21.86
CA ASP A 194 26.90 -3.76 -22.75
C ASP A 194 26.40 -4.87 -23.70
N ALA A 195 26.34 -4.55 -24.99
CA ALA A 195 25.77 -5.39 -26.03
C ALA A 195 26.46 -6.77 -26.10
N ASP A 196 27.76 -6.84 -25.80
CA ASP A 196 28.51 -8.08 -25.80
C ASP A 196 28.10 -8.98 -24.62
N THR A 197 27.92 -8.38 -23.44
CA THR A 197 27.50 -9.11 -22.24
C THR A 197 26.05 -9.59 -22.34
N VAL A 198 25.17 -8.81 -22.97
CA VAL A 198 23.77 -9.20 -23.21
C VAL A 198 23.68 -10.33 -24.24
N THR A 199 24.42 -10.22 -25.35
CA THR A 199 24.45 -11.25 -26.40
C THR A 199 24.95 -12.58 -25.83
N GLU A 200 26.03 -12.56 -25.05
CA GLU A 200 26.59 -13.76 -24.44
C GLU A 200 25.64 -14.37 -23.39
N ARG A 201 24.87 -13.55 -22.65
CA ARG A 201 23.84 -14.04 -21.71
C ARG A 201 22.62 -14.61 -22.44
N VAL A 202 22.20 -14.02 -23.54
CA VAL A 202 21.10 -14.51 -24.38
C VAL A 202 21.49 -15.80 -25.09
N GLU A 203 22.69 -15.89 -25.68
CA GLU A 203 23.21 -17.13 -26.28
C GLU A 203 23.33 -18.24 -25.24
N ARG A 204 23.82 -17.94 -24.05
CA ARG A 204 23.95 -18.93 -22.96
C ARG A 204 22.58 -19.40 -22.44
N ALA A 205 21.56 -18.55 -22.48
CA ALA A 205 20.19 -18.91 -22.09
C ALA A 205 19.42 -19.66 -23.19
N VAL A 206 19.61 -19.30 -24.47
CA VAL A 206 18.89 -19.88 -25.62
C VAL A 206 19.59 -21.12 -26.19
N GLY A 207 20.91 -21.23 -26.07
CA GLY A 207 21.70 -22.32 -26.65
C GLY A 207 21.36 -23.71 -26.09
N ARG A 208 20.83 -23.79 -24.87
CA ARG A 208 20.39 -25.05 -24.25
C ARG A 208 19.10 -25.60 -24.88
N ASP A 209 18.16 -24.74 -25.26
CA ASP A 209 16.85 -25.18 -25.79
C ASP A 209 16.92 -25.67 -27.24
N LEU A 210 17.78 -25.07 -28.06
CA LEU A 210 18.01 -25.51 -29.44
C LEU A 210 18.62 -26.92 -29.53
N GLN A 211 19.41 -27.33 -28.54
CA GLN A 211 19.99 -28.67 -28.48
C GLN A 211 18.95 -29.76 -28.16
N PHE A 212 17.92 -29.46 -27.37
CA PHE A 212 16.86 -30.43 -27.04
C PHE A 212 16.05 -30.86 -28.27
N ILE A 213 15.81 -29.95 -29.22
CA ILE A 213 15.15 -30.29 -30.50
C ILE A 213 16.01 -31.28 -31.31
N ARG A 214 17.33 -31.06 -31.36
CA ARG A 214 18.26 -31.92 -32.11
C ARG A 214 18.37 -33.32 -31.48
N ILE A 215 18.46 -33.41 -30.14
CA ILE A 215 18.52 -34.68 -29.41
C ILE A 215 17.21 -35.47 -29.60
N ASN A 216 16.05 -34.83 -29.41
CA ASN A 216 14.75 -35.48 -29.59
C ASN A 216 14.55 -35.98 -31.02
N GLY A 217 15.00 -35.22 -32.02
CA GLY A 217 14.95 -35.62 -33.44
C GLY A 217 15.77 -36.88 -33.74
N THR A 218 17.00 -36.99 -33.22
CA THR A 218 17.83 -38.20 -33.41
C THR A 218 17.29 -39.41 -32.65
N LEU A 219 16.67 -39.20 -31.49
CA LEU A 219 16.18 -40.26 -30.63
C LEU A 219 14.90 -40.88 -31.21
N VAL A 220 13.97 -40.06 -31.68
CA VAL A 220 12.75 -40.51 -32.38
C VAL A 220 13.10 -41.15 -33.73
N GLY A 221 14.00 -40.54 -34.51
CA GLY A 221 14.44 -41.09 -35.80
C GLY A 221 15.13 -42.45 -35.65
N GLY A 222 15.98 -42.62 -34.62
CA GLY A 222 16.63 -43.89 -34.32
C GLY A 222 15.65 -44.99 -33.89
N LEU A 223 14.67 -44.66 -33.04
CA LEU A 223 13.62 -45.60 -32.61
C LEU A 223 12.74 -46.05 -33.78
N VAL A 224 12.32 -45.13 -34.65
CA VAL A 224 11.52 -45.46 -35.84
C VAL A 224 12.34 -46.33 -36.81
N GLY A 225 13.60 -45.99 -37.04
CA GLY A 225 14.50 -46.79 -37.89
C GLY A 225 14.70 -48.21 -37.36
N LEU A 226 14.96 -48.37 -36.07
CA LEU A 226 15.06 -49.68 -35.41
C LEU A 226 13.75 -50.47 -35.51
N THR A 227 12.61 -49.80 -35.33
CA THR A 227 11.29 -50.45 -35.42
C THR A 227 11.02 -50.97 -36.83
N ILE A 228 11.31 -50.17 -37.86
CA ILE A 228 11.15 -50.58 -39.27
C ILE A 228 12.10 -51.74 -39.59
N HIS A 229 13.36 -51.66 -39.16
CA HIS A 229 14.35 -52.71 -39.41
C HIS A 229 13.94 -54.03 -38.76
N ALA A 230 13.49 -54.01 -37.50
CA ALA A 230 13.02 -55.20 -36.80
C ALA A 230 11.78 -55.82 -37.45
N VAL A 231 10.81 -55.01 -37.90
CA VAL A 231 9.62 -55.51 -38.62
C VAL A 231 10.00 -56.09 -39.97
N THR A 232 11.01 -55.54 -40.64
CA THR A 232 11.48 -56.01 -41.95
C THR A 232 12.25 -57.33 -41.85
N GLU A 233 12.98 -57.59 -40.76
CA GLU A 233 13.67 -58.89 -40.56
C GLU A 233 12.73 -60.00 -40.07
N LEU A 234 11.60 -59.66 -39.42
CA LEU A 234 10.67 -60.64 -38.87
C LEU A 234 9.55 -61.07 -39.85
N LEU A 235 9.39 -60.37 -40.97
CA LEU A 235 8.45 -60.67 -42.06
C LEU A 235 9.17 -61.25 -43.27
#